data_AF-A0A2V8SRD0-F1
#
_entry.id   AF-A0A2V8SRD0-F1
#
_cell.length_a   1.000
_cell.length_b   1.000
_cell.length_c   1.000
_cell.angle_alpha   90.00
_cell.angle_beta   90.00
_cell.angle_gamma   90.00
#
_symmetry.space_group_name_H-M   'P 1'
#
loop_
_entity.id
_entity.type
_entity.pdbx_description
1 polymer ?
#
loop_
_entity_poly.entity_id
_entity_poly.type
_entity_poly.pdbx_seq_one_letter_code
_entity_poly.pdbx_strand_id
1 'polypeptide(L)'
;MVRGLIAIAFSTVTLIATGCSDAQNSNIATNNGNKARANATIPSPLPSATIDELASGREIYSTSCVNCHKESGTGGKVTIEGKEIKAEDLTSAKVKAFPDEKILRVIMNGAEDEGMPAFKGRISEAQMRDVLKFIRVELQKMPANGTPNG
;
A
#
# COMPACT_ATOMS: atom_id res chain seq x y z
N MET A 1 17.73 51.69 -27.42
CA MET A 1 17.55 51.56 -28.88
C MET A 1 18.72 50.77 -29.43
N VAL A 2 18.49 49.54 -29.91
CA VAL A 2 18.94 48.97 -31.21
C VAL A 2 18.19 47.65 -31.34
N ARG A 3 17.55 47.48 -32.51
CA ARG A 3 16.74 46.32 -32.91
C ARG A 3 17.68 45.31 -33.60
N GLY A 4 17.48 44.03 -33.34
CA GLY A 4 18.09 42.95 -34.13
C GLY A 4 17.14 41.77 -34.22
N LEU A 5 16.36 41.70 -35.31
CA LEU A 5 15.78 40.46 -35.81
C LEU A 5 16.90 39.69 -36.53
N ILE A 6 16.91 38.35 -36.47
CA ILE A 6 17.07 37.43 -37.62
C ILE A 6 16.76 35.97 -37.20
N ALA A 7 15.85 35.40 -37.99
CA ALA A 7 15.37 34.04 -38.23
C ALA A 7 16.09 32.79 -37.66
N ILE A 8 15.33 32.03 -36.86
CA ILE A 8 14.87 30.64 -37.03
C ILE A 8 15.66 29.70 -37.97
N ALA A 9 16.12 28.57 -37.43
CA ALA A 9 16.11 27.27 -38.12
C ALA A 9 15.41 26.24 -37.23
N PHE A 10 14.26 25.74 -37.71
CA PHE A 10 13.51 24.64 -37.13
C PHE A 10 14.30 23.33 -37.26
N SER A 11 14.34 22.53 -36.21
CA SER A 11 14.58 21.10 -36.33
C SER A 11 13.63 20.36 -35.39
N THR A 12 12.42 20.17 -35.88
CA THR A 12 11.45 19.23 -35.34
C THR A 12 11.94 17.83 -35.67
N VAL A 13 12.46 17.12 -34.67
CA VAL A 13 12.62 15.67 -34.76
C VAL A 13 11.33 15.05 -34.26
N THR A 14 10.43 14.78 -35.21
CA THR A 14 9.25 13.95 -34.99
C THR A 14 9.54 12.59 -35.62
N LEU A 15 9.79 11.58 -34.80
CA LEU A 15 9.73 10.19 -35.25
C LEU A 15 8.62 9.50 -34.45
N ILE A 16 7.46 9.42 -35.09
CA ILE A 16 6.36 8.55 -34.67
C ILE A 16 6.65 7.18 -35.25
N ALA A 17 6.75 6.17 -34.40
CA ALA A 17 6.60 4.78 -34.80
C ALA A 17 5.61 4.11 -33.83
N THR A 18 4.37 4.01 -34.31
CA THR A 18 3.33 3.13 -33.78
C THR A 18 3.78 1.68 -33.96
N GLY A 19 3.67 0.86 -32.92
CA GLY A 19 3.88 -0.59 -33.00
C GLY A 19 3.04 -1.32 -31.96
N CYS A 20 2.13 -2.17 -32.44
CA CYS A 20 1.16 -2.94 -31.67
C CYS A 20 1.79 -4.06 -30.83
N SER A 21 1.03 -4.54 -29.84
CA SER A 21 1.31 -5.71 -29.02
C SER A 21 1.57 -6.97 -29.86
N ASP A 22 2.60 -7.74 -29.48
CA ASP A 22 2.69 -9.17 -29.79
C ASP A 22 3.04 -9.95 -28.52
N ALA A 23 2.04 -10.66 -28.01
CA ALA A 23 2.24 -11.85 -27.22
C ALA A 23 2.77 -12.95 -28.16
N GLN A 24 3.99 -13.43 -27.94
CA GLN A 24 4.49 -14.64 -28.62
C GLN A 24 5.16 -15.58 -27.61
N ASN A 25 4.30 -16.43 -27.06
CA ASN A 25 4.53 -17.85 -26.79
C ASN A 25 5.68 -18.43 -27.64
N SER A 26 6.77 -18.83 -26.99
CA SER A 26 7.88 -19.52 -27.64
C SER A 26 7.89 -20.99 -27.21
N ASN A 27 7.04 -21.79 -27.86
CA ASN A 27 7.29 -23.21 -28.04
C ASN A 27 7.90 -23.38 -29.43
N ILE A 28 9.22 -23.60 -29.52
CA ILE A 28 9.86 -24.41 -30.57
C ILE A 28 11.18 -24.94 -30.02
N ALA A 29 11.25 -26.26 -30.01
CA ALA A 29 12.43 -27.06 -29.80
C ALA A 29 13.36 -27.00 -31.02
N THR A 30 14.68 -26.93 -30.80
CA THR A 30 15.69 -27.85 -31.38
C THR A 30 17.11 -27.32 -31.17
N ASN A 31 17.91 -28.05 -30.38
CA ASN A 31 19.26 -28.38 -30.85
C ASN A 31 19.70 -29.77 -30.36
N ASN A 32 19.58 -30.69 -31.32
CA ASN A 32 20.42 -31.84 -31.62
C ASN A 32 21.59 -32.18 -30.67
N GLY A 33 21.49 -33.38 -30.08
CA GLY A 33 22.57 -34.36 -30.14
C GLY A 33 23.69 -34.28 -29.11
N ASN A 34 23.44 -34.75 -27.88
CA ASN A 34 24.46 -35.42 -27.08
C ASN A 34 23.87 -36.66 -26.41
N LYS A 35 24.54 -37.80 -26.65
CA LYS A 35 24.15 -39.13 -26.20
C LYS A 35 24.13 -39.26 -24.66
N ALA A 36 23.05 -39.88 -24.19
CA ALA A 36 22.93 -40.79 -23.04
C ALA A 36 23.43 -40.37 -21.65
N ARG A 37 22.46 -40.46 -20.71
CA ARG A 37 22.57 -40.67 -19.25
C ARG A 37 23.20 -39.55 -18.42
N ALA A 38 22.31 -38.74 -17.84
CA ALA A 38 22.37 -38.44 -16.42
C ALA A 38 20.94 -38.35 -15.88
N ASN A 39 20.65 -39.18 -14.88
CA ASN A 39 19.44 -39.16 -14.07
C ASN A 39 19.48 -37.87 -13.23
N ALA A 40 19.02 -36.75 -13.80
CA ALA A 40 18.92 -35.48 -13.09
C ALA A 40 17.52 -35.37 -12.50
N THR A 41 17.42 -35.70 -11.21
CA THR A 41 16.29 -35.34 -10.36
C THR A 41 16.03 -33.85 -10.51
N ILE A 42 14.87 -33.49 -11.08
CA ILE A 42 14.40 -32.11 -11.14
C ILE A 42 14.23 -31.64 -9.69
N PRO A 43 14.96 -30.61 -9.22
CA PRO A 43 14.69 -30.05 -7.90
C PRO A 43 13.27 -29.52 -7.87
N SER A 44 12.51 -29.88 -6.83
CA SER A 44 11.19 -29.30 -6.57
C SER A 44 11.26 -27.77 -6.62
N PRO A 45 10.28 -27.09 -7.24
CA PRO A 45 10.23 -25.63 -7.21
C PRO A 45 10.20 -25.15 -5.76
N LEU A 46 11.09 -24.22 -5.42
CA LEU A 46 11.09 -23.51 -4.14
C LEU A 46 9.72 -22.86 -3.93
N PRO A 47 9.20 -22.81 -2.68
CA PRO A 47 7.93 -22.13 -2.41
C PRO A 47 8.01 -20.68 -2.89
N SER A 48 7.07 -20.28 -3.74
CA SER A 48 6.92 -18.88 -4.13
C SER A 48 6.71 -18.06 -2.87
N ALA A 49 7.57 -17.08 -2.60
CA ALA A 49 7.38 -16.18 -1.48
C ALA A 49 5.99 -15.52 -1.60
N THR A 50 5.14 -15.72 -0.60
CA THR A 50 3.84 -15.04 -0.51
C THR A 50 4.09 -13.60 -0.10
N ILE A 51 3.57 -12.63 -0.86
CA ILE A 51 3.60 -11.22 -0.48
C ILE A 51 2.64 -11.02 0.70
N ASP A 52 3.14 -10.55 1.85
CA ASP A 52 2.29 -10.10 2.96
C ASP A 52 1.74 -8.71 2.63
N GLU A 53 0.50 -8.67 2.17
CA GLU A 53 -0.18 -7.42 1.81
C GLU A 53 -0.49 -6.51 3.03
N LEU A 54 -0.31 -7.00 4.25
CA LEU A 54 -0.57 -6.24 5.48
C LEU A 54 0.71 -5.68 6.11
N ALA A 55 1.90 -6.06 5.61
CA ALA A 55 3.18 -5.72 6.23
C ALA A 55 3.37 -4.21 6.43
N SER A 56 3.08 -3.41 5.40
CA SER A 56 3.16 -1.94 5.45
C SER A 56 2.25 -1.34 6.53
N GLY A 57 0.98 -1.73 6.54
CA GLY A 57 0.00 -1.25 7.51
C GLY A 57 0.30 -1.69 8.95
N ARG A 58 0.78 -2.92 9.12
CA ARG A 58 1.20 -3.49 10.41
C ARG A 58 2.37 -2.69 11.00
N GLU A 59 3.39 -2.42 10.20
CA GLU A 59 4.57 -1.66 10.62
C GLU A 59 4.17 -0.25 11.09
N ILE A 60 3.41 0.47 10.27
CA ILE A 60 2.96 1.83 10.61
C ILE A 60 2.09 1.82 11.86
N TYR A 61 1.17 0.86 11.97
CA TYR A 61 0.32 0.74 13.16
C TYR A 61 1.15 0.53 14.42
N SER A 62 2.12 -0.39 14.37
CA SER A 62 2.98 -0.75 15.50
C SER A 62 3.88 0.40 15.96
N THR A 63 4.24 1.31 15.06
CA THR A 63 5.12 2.44 15.37
C THR A 63 4.35 3.70 15.77
N SER A 64 3.17 3.90 15.19
CA SER A 64 2.47 5.19 15.23
C SER A 64 1.10 5.17 15.91
N CYS A 65 0.44 4.02 15.98
CA CYS A 65 -0.94 3.91 16.47
C CYS A 65 -1.03 3.15 17.79
N VAL A 66 -0.12 2.21 18.02
CA VAL A 66 -0.19 1.23 19.12
C VAL A 66 -0.18 1.88 20.52
N ASN A 67 0.51 3.01 20.68
CA ASN A 67 0.65 3.67 21.98
C ASN A 67 -0.70 4.09 22.58
N CYS A 68 -1.67 4.41 21.72
CA CYS A 68 -3.01 4.82 22.13
C CYS A 68 -4.04 3.72 21.86
N HIS A 69 -3.98 3.08 20.68
CA HIS A 69 -4.98 2.10 20.26
C HIS A 69 -4.69 0.66 20.73
N LYS A 70 -3.52 0.40 21.32
CA LYS A 70 -3.02 -0.91 21.77
C LYS A 70 -2.83 -1.89 20.62
N GLU A 71 -2.03 -2.93 20.84
CA GLU A 71 -1.78 -3.95 19.82
C GLU A 71 -3.05 -4.67 19.35
N SER A 72 -4.00 -4.87 20.28
CA SER A 72 -5.29 -5.50 19.98
C SER A 72 -6.32 -4.53 19.36
N GLY A 73 -6.01 -3.25 19.19
CA GLY A 73 -6.97 -2.25 18.70
C GLY A 73 -8.05 -1.82 19.70
N THR A 74 -7.99 -2.27 20.96
CA THR A 74 -9.04 -2.02 21.96
C THR A 74 -9.03 -0.60 22.52
N GLY A 75 -7.97 0.17 22.25
CA GLY A 75 -7.85 1.55 22.72
C GLY A 75 -7.98 1.70 24.23
N GLY A 76 -8.57 2.81 24.66
CA GLY A 76 -8.78 3.15 26.06
C GLY A 76 -8.01 4.39 26.52
N LYS A 77 -7.95 4.56 27.84
CA LYS A 77 -7.28 5.71 28.46
C LYS A 77 -5.77 5.55 28.41
N VAL A 78 -5.10 6.60 27.95
CA VAL A 78 -3.65 6.74 27.98
C VAL A 78 -3.29 8.16 28.44
N THR A 79 -2.17 8.30 29.12
CA THR A 79 -1.67 9.61 29.57
C THR A 79 -0.41 9.94 28.80
N ILE A 80 -0.44 11.04 28.05
CA ILE A 80 0.71 11.56 27.30
C ILE A 80 0.93 12.99 27.79
N GLU A 81 2.13 13.27 28.30
CA GLU A 81 2.53 14.60 28.78
C GLU A 81 1.53 15.19 29.81
N GLY A 82 0.95 14.35 30.66
CA GLY A 82 -0.03 14.76 31.67
C GLY A 82 -1.46 14.99 31.16
N LYS A 83 -1.71 14.86 29.85
CA LYS A 83 -3.05 14.89 29.25
C LYS A 83 -3.61 13.47 29.15
N GLU A 84 -4.84 13.27 29.64
CA GLU A 84 -5.59 12.03 29.41
C GLU A 84 -6.19 12.06 28.01
N ILE A 85 -5.88 11.03 27.22
CA ILE A 85 -6.45 10.76 25.90
C ILE A 85 -7.24 9.47 26.00
N LYS A 86 -8.42 9.44 25.37
CA LYS A 86 -9.24 8.23 25.29
C LYS A 86 -9.33 7.77 23.85
N ALA A 87 -8.47 6.82 23.48
CA ALA A 87 -8.53 6.21 22.16
C ALA A 87 -9.77 5.32 22.03
N GLU A 88 -10.47 5.43 20.90
CA GLU A 88 -11.63 4.60 20.58
C GLU A 88 -11.20 3.12 20.38
N ASP A 89 -12.09 2.21 20.77
CA ASP A 89 -11.93 0.77 20.49
C ASP A 89 -12.21 0.52 19.00
N LEU A 90 -11.14 0.27 18.25
CA LEU A 90 -11.18 0.00 16.81
C LEU A 90 -11.89 -1.32 16.48
N THR A 91 -12.04 -2.21 17.45
CA THR A 91 -12.72 -3.51 17.30
C THR A 91 -14.21 -3.45 17.65
N SER A 92 -14.68 -2.33 18.23
CA SER A 92 -16.07 -2.13 18.59
C SER A 92 -17.01 -2.17 17.39
N ALA A 93 -18.25 -2.63 17.60
CA ALA A 93 -19.28 -2.66 16.55
C ALA A 93 -19.51 -1.27 15.93
N LYS A 94 -19.41 -0.20 16.74
CA LYS A 94 -19.52 1.20 16.30
C LYS A 94 -18.46 1.55 15.26
N VAL A 95 -17.18 1.29 15.55
CA VAL A 95 -16.09 1.63 14.62
C VAL A 95 -16.09 0.69 13.41
N LYS A 96 -16.40 -0.59 13.61
CA LYS A 96 -16.57 -1.55 12.51
C LYS A 96 -17.63 -1.07 11.50
N ALA A 97 -18.71 -0.46 11.96
CA ALA A 97 -19.79 0.06 11.12
C ALA A 97 -19.45 1.37 10.39
N PHE A 98 -18.34 2.04 10.69
CA PHE A 98 -17.97 3.25 9.96
C PHE A 98 -17.59 2.94 8.52
N PRO A 99 -17.87 3.86 7.58
CA PRO A 99 -17.36 3.77 6.22
C PRO A 99 -15.84 3.92 6.20
N ASP A 100 -15.20 3.32 5.21
CA ASP A 100 -13.74 3.33 5.08
C ASP A 100 -13.20 4.75 4.90
N GLU A 101 -13.93 5.59 4.17
CA GLU A 101 -13.65 7.01 3.95
C GLU A 101 -13.65 7.79 5.27
N LYS A 102 -14.51 7.41 6.24
CA LYS A 102 -14.53 8.05 7.55
C LYS A 102 -13.29 7.70 8.35
N ILE A 103 -12.90 6.42 8.40
CA ILE A 103 -11.69 6.00 9.11
C ILE A 103 -10.46 6.62 8.45
N LEU A 104 -10.37 6.60 7.13
CA LEU A 104 -9.27 7.20 6.38
C LEU A 104 -9.18 8.71 6.62
N ARG A 105 -10.31 9.42 6.68
CA ARG A 105 -10.34 10.85 7.00
C ARG A 105 -9.85 11.14 8.41
N VAL A 106 -10.20 10.30 9.40
CA VAL A 106 -9.72 10.43 10.78
C VAL A 106 -8.21 10.17 10.84
N ILE A 107 -7.68 9.17 10.13
CA ILE A 107 -6.22 8.97 10.04
C ILE A 107 -5.57 10.19 9.39
N MET A 108 -6.11 10.67 8.27
CA MET A 108 -5.53 11.78 7.52
C MET A 108 -5.49 13.08 8.32
N ASN A 109 -6.61 13.47 8.94
CA ASN A 109 -6.77 14.77 9.59
C ASN A 109 -6.53 14.73 11.10
N GLY A 110 -6.47 13.54 11.70
CA GLY A 110 -6.47 13.38 13.15
C GLY A 110 -7.81 13.76 13.79
N ALA A 111 -7.78 13.78 15.12
CA ALA A 111 -8.80 14.36 15.99
C ALA A 111 -8.04 15.14 17.07
N GLU A 112 -7.47 16.28 16.70
CA GLU A 112 -6.49 17.01 17.52
C GLU A 112 -7.06 17.43 18.87
N ASP A 113 -8.33 17.83 18.90
CA ASP A 113 -9.05 18.16 20.14
C ASP A 113 -9.10 16.96 21.11
N GLU A 114 -9.20 15.74 20.56
CA GLU A 114 -9.20 14.47 21.29
C GLU A 114 -7.79 13.92 21.54
N GLY A 115 -6.75 14.55 20.98
CA GLY A 115 -5.35 14.16 21.13
C GLY A 115 -4.83 13.16 20.09
N MET A 116 -5.61 12.83 19.05
CA MET A 116 -5.12 12.04 17.91
C MET A 116 -4.48 12.97 16.87
N PRO A 117 -3.17 12.84 16.55
CA PRO A 117 -2.52 13.71 15.58
C PRO A 117 -2.96 13.42 14.15
N ALA A 118 -2.85 14.43 13.28
CA ALA A 118 -2.97 14.24 11.84
C ALA A 118 -1.77 13.47 11.25
N PHE A 119 -2.04 12.57 10.31
CA PHE A 119 -1.00 11.81 9.60
C PHE A 119 -0.73 12.32 8.17
N LYS A 120 -1.57 13.22 7.65
CA LYS A 120 -1.30 13.91 6.38
C LYS A 120 0.05 14.62 6.43
N GLY A 121 0.89 14.35 5.44
CA GLY A 121 2.24 14.90 5.36
C GLY A 121 3.29 14.17 6.22
N ARG A 122 2.89 13.20 7.04
CA ARG A 122 3.78 12.29 7.77
C ARG A 122 3.94 10.95 7.06
N ILE A 123 2.85 10.45 6.49
CA ILE A 123 2.79 9.26 5.64
C ILE A 123 1.97 9.55 4.38
N SER A 124 2.22 8.79 3.32
CA SER A 124 1.50 8.91 2.04
C SER A 124 0.06 8.41 2.15
N GLU A 125 -0.80 8.78 1.19
CA GLU A 125 -2.18 8.25 1.14
C GLU A 125 -2.22 6.73 0.99
N ALA A 126 -1.32 6.15 0.19
CA ALA A 126 -1.21 4.70 0.05
C ALA A 126 -0.91 4.03 1.39
N GLN A 127 0.03 4.58 2.16
CA GLN A 127 0.34 4.10 3.51
C GLN A 127 -0.83 4.24 4.49
N MET A 128 -1.61 5.33 4.41
CA MET A 128 -2.83 5.46 5.22
C MET A 128 -3.87 4.39 4.86
N ARG A 129 -3.99 4.04 3.57
CA ARG A 129 -4.85 2.94 3.11
C ARG A 129 -4.35 1.57 3.56
N ASP A 130 -3.02 1.36 3.61
CA ASP A 130 -2.44 0.13 4.16
C ASP A 130 -2.75 -0.03 5.65
N VAL A 131 -2.67 1.06 6.43
CA VAL A 131 -3.07 1.06 7.85
C VAL A 131 -4.56 0.74 8.00
N LEU A 132 -5.42 1.35 7.16
CA LEU A 132 -6.85 1.03 7.15
C LEU A 132 -7.08 -0.46 6.84
N LYS A 133 -6.42 -1.01 5.82
CA LYS A 133 -6.51 -2.43 5.47
C LYS A 133 -6.08 -3.32 6.63
N PHE A 134 -4.98 -2.99 7.31
CA PHE A 134 -4.53 -3.68 8.52
C PHE A 134 -5.60 -3.65 9.63
N ILE A 135 -6.19 -2.49 9.92
CA ILE A 135 -7.26 -2.36 10.92
C ILE A 135 -8.46 -3.25 10.55
N ARG A 136 -8.91 -3.21 9.29
CA ARG A 136 -10.06 -4.02 8.84
C ARG A 136 -9.78 -5.51 8.91
N VAL A 137 -8.65 -5.95 8.38
CA VAL A 137 -8.34 -7.38 8.22
C VAL A 137 -7.80 -7.99 9.50
N GLU A 138 -6.78 -7.39 10.11
CA GLU A 138 -6.12 -7.97 11.28
C GLU A 138 -6.87 -7.68 12.58
N LEU A 139 -7.26 -6.43 12.84
CA LEU A 139 -7.86 -6.06 14.13
C LEU A 139 -9.37 -6.34 14.18
N GLN A 140 -10.09 -6.04 13.09
CA GLN A 140 -11.54 -6.21 13.03
C GLN A 140 -11.99 -7.58 12.47
N LYS A 141 -11.03 -8.37 11.97
CA LYS A 141 -11.24 -9.70 11.36
C LYS A 141 -12.27 -9.66 10.22
N MET A 142 -12.23 -8.61 9.40
CA MET A 142 -13.04 -8.48 8.19
C MET A 142 -12.34 -9.11 6.98
N PRO A 143 -13.08 -9.67 6.01
CA PRO A 143 -12.49 -10.17 4.78
C PRO A 143 -11.85 -9.01 3.99
N ALA A 144 -10.66 -9.24 3.41
CA ALA A 144 -9.92 -8.23 2.63
C ALA A 144 -10.65 -7.72 1.38
N ASN A 145 -11.69 -8.45 0.94
CA ASN A 145 -12.55 -8.09 -0.20
C ASN A 145 -13.91 -7.51 0.23
N GLY A 146 -14.08 -7.13 1.51
CA GLY A 146 -15.24 -6.38 1.96
C GLY A 146 -15.27 -5.04 1.24
N THR A 147 -16.30 -4.81 0.42
CA THR A 147 -16.52 -3.54 -0.27
C THR A 147 -16.42 -2.36 0.70
N PRO A 148 -15.78 -1.24 0.32
CA PRO A 148 -15.83 -0.01 1.12
C PRO A 148 -17.30 0.28 1.39
N ASN A 149 -17.70 0.32 2.67
CA ASN A 149 -18.98 0.90 3.02
C ASN A 149 -18.85 2.37 2.60
N GLY A 150 -19.50 2.75 1.50
CA GLY A 150 -19.51 4.10 0.96
C GLY A 150 -20.38 5.07 1.77
#